data_AF-A0A316D442-F1
#
_entry.id   AF-A0A316D442-F1
#
_cell.length_a   1.000
_cell.length_b   1.000
_cell.length_c   1.000
_cell.angle_alpha   90.00
_cell.angle_beta   90.00
_cell.angle_gamma   90.00
#
_symmetry.space_group_name_H-M   'P 1'
#
loop_
_entity.id
_entity.type
_entity.pdbx_description
1 polymer ?
#
loop_
_entity_poly.entity_id
_entity_poly.type
_entity_poly.pdbx_seq_one_letter_code
_entity_poly.pdbx_strand_id
1 'polypeptide(L)'
;MPLQIVHDFLQETENGTILTLYLSRHTDVEIAQELGRFEDPFDDRNVYSYIQRRYRQLPINQIRLVTGEHQVITLSYMSILAHKRSAGWH
;
A
#
# COMPACT_ATOMS: atom_id res chain seq x y z
N MET A 1 1.77 17.61 -3.31
CA MET A 1 1.78 16.47 -4.26
C MET A 1 1.09 15.28 -3.61
N PRO A 2 0.26 14.53 -4.34
CA PRO A 2 -0.34 13.30 -3.83
C PRO A 2 0.75 12.26 -3.52
N LEU A 3 0.47 11.35 -2.58
CA LEU A 3 1.30 10.17 -2.37
C LEU A 3 1.27 9.28 -3.61
N GLN A 4 2.41 8.70 -3.95
CA GLN A 4 2.60 7.77 -5.05
C GLN A 4 3.39 6.56 -4.56
N ILE A 5 3.13 5.41 -5.18
CA ILE A 5 3.91 4.20 -4.93
C ILE A 5 5.18 4.30 -5.75
N VAL A 6 6.32 4.35 -5.06
CA VAL A 6 7.65 4.49 -5.68
C VAL A 6 8.38 3.15 -5.78
N HIS A 7 8.14 2.23 -4.84
CA HIS A 7 8.67 0.86 -4.89
C HIS A 7 7.62 -0.13 -4.39
N ASP A 8 7.63 -1.31 -4.99
CA ASP A 8 6.86 -2.46 -4.55
C ASP A 8 7.68 -3.74 -4.59
N PHE A 9 7.36 -4.68 -3.70
CA PHE A 9 7.80 -6.06 -3.85
C PHE A 9 6.84 -7.02 -3.16
N LEU A 10 6.81 -8.24 -3.67
CA LEU A 10 6.03 -9.35 -3.13
C LEU A 10 6.93 -10.30 -2.35
N GLN A 11 6.43 -10.75 -1.22
CA GLN A 11 7.06 -11.78 -0.40
C GLN A 11 6.06 -12.89 -0.14
N GLU A 12 6.41 -14.11 -0.52
CA GLU A 12 5.69 -15.31 -0.11
C GLU A 12 6.15 -15.73 1.29
N THR A 13 5.18 -16.06 2.14
CA THR A 13 5.42 -16.53 3.51
C THR A 13 4.56 -17.75 3.79
N GLU A 14 4.85 -18.44 4.88
CA GLU A 14 4.03 -19.57 5.36
C GLU A 14 2.56 -19.18 5.60
N ASN A 15 2.30 -17.90 5.85
CA ASN A 15 0.96 -17.36 6.14
C ASN A 15 0.33 -16.65 4.92
N GLY A 16 0.94 -16.78 3.74
CA GLY A 16 0.45 -16.21 2.48
C GLY A 16 1.32 -15.12 1.88
N THR A 17 0.78 -14.40 0.90
CA THR A 17 1.50 -13.39 0.12
C THR A 17 1.38 -12.00 0.77
N ILE A 18 2.52 -11.38 1.02
CA ILE A 18 2.65 -10.03 1.56
C ILE A 18 3.12 -9.10 0.44
N LEU A 19 2.37 -8.04 0.18
CA LEU A 19 2.78 -6.95 -0.70
C LEU A 19 3.31 -5.79 0.13
N THR A 20 4.57 -5.41 -0.08
CA THR A 20 5.15 -4.23 0.55
C THR A 20 5.14 -3.07 -0.44
N LEU A 21 4.63 -1.92 -0.02
CA LEU A 21 4.52 -0.70 -0.81
C LEU A 21 5.25 0.44 -0.11
N TYR A 22 6.12 1.10 -0.85
CA TYR A 22 6.81 2.31 -0.42
C TYR A 22 6.11 3.50 -1.06
N LEU A 23 5.68 4.45 -0.23
CA LEU A 23 4.90 5.60 -0.66
C LEU A 23 5.68 6.89 -0.45
N SER A 24 5.76 7.74 -1.47
CA SER A 24 6.37 9.07 -1.37
C SER A 24 5.57 10.12 -2.12
N ARG A 25 5.77 11.39 -1.76
CA ARG A 25 5.31 12.55 -2.53
C ARG A 25 6.29 12.93 -3.65
N HIS A 26 7.45 12.28 -3.70
CA HIS A 26 8.51 12.43 -4.70
C HIS A 26 8.65 11.14 -5.50
N THR A 27 8.95 11.21 -6.79
CA THR A 27 9.02 10.04 -7.68
C THR A 27 10.37 9.35 -7.69
N ASP A 28 11.45 10.09 -7.43
CA ASP A 28 12.82 9.56 -7.40
C ASP A 28 13.30 9.45 -5.96
N VAL A 29 12.93 8.35 -5.30
CA VAL A 29 13.32 8.10 -3.91
C VAL A 29 14.25 6.88 -3.84
N GLU A 30 15.52 7.14 -3.55
CA GLU A 30 16.53 6.10 -3.29
C GLU A 30 16.60 5.69 -1.80
N ILE A 31 16.06 6.51 -0.86
CA ILE A 31 16.20 6.31 0.59
C ILE A 31 14.89 6.59 1.35
N ALA A 32 14.63 5.82 2.41
CA ALA A 32 13.42 5.89 3.24
C ALA A 32 13.07 7.27 3.85
N GLN A 33 14.00 8.22 3.93
CA GLN A 33 13.80 9.54 4.55
C GLN A 33 12.84 10.46 3.78
N GLU A 34 12.56 10.15 2.50
CA GLU A 34 11.65 10.95 1.65
C GLU A 34 10.27 10.30 1.48
N LEU A 35 9.99 9.19 2.16
CA LEU A 35 8.68 8.58 2.12
C LEU A 35 7.66 9.51 2.81
N GLY A 36 6.42 9.53 2.33
CA GLY A 36 5.42 10.46 2.87
C GLY A 36 4.80 9.99 4.19
N ARG A 37 4.13 10.91 4.90
CA ARG A 37 3.34 10.62 6.10
C ARG A 37 1.91 10.19 5.75
N PHE A 38 1.37 9.29 6.55
CA PHE A 38 -0.02 8.80 6.43
C PHE A 38 -0.94 9.53 7.40
N GLU A 39 -2.05 10.07 6.90
CA GLU A 39 -3.15 10.54 7.75
C GLU A 39 -4.20 9.45 7.95
N ASP A 40 -4.58 8.71 6.89
CA ASP A 40 -5.42 7.51 6.99
C ASP A 40 -4.96 6.39 6.01
N PRO A 41 -4.42 5.25 6.52
CA PRO A 41 -3.96 4.12 5.72
C PRO A 41 -5.03 3.44 4.85
N PHE A 42 -6.32 3.73 5.07
CA PHE A 42 -7.44 3.19 4.32
C PHE A 42 -8.04 4.16 3.28
N ASP A 43 -7.74 5.46 3.38
CA ASP A 43 -8.31 6.50 2.48
C ASP A 43 -7.58 6.61 1.11
N ASP A 44 -6.51 5.83 0.90
CA ASP A 44 -5.70 6.00 -0.31
C ASP A 44 -6.26 5.22 -1.52
N ARG A 45 -7.10 5.91 -2.30
CA ARG A 45 -7.62 5.47 -3.60
C ARG A 45 -6.51 4.99 -4.54
N ASN A 46 -5.27 5.44 -4.36
CA ASN A 46 -4.14 5.04 -5.17
C ASN A 46 -3.64 3.64 -4.85
N VAL A 47 -3.58 3.25 -3.57
CA VAL A 47 -3.08 1.93 -3.15
C VAL A 47 -3.95 0.82 -3.72
N TYR A 48 -5.25 0.90 -3.51
CA TYR A 48 -6.18 -0.10 -4.05
C TYR A 48 -6.15 -0.16 -5.58
N SER A 49 -6.26 1.00 -6.24
CA SER A 49 -6.26 1.06 -7.71
C SER A 49 -4.96 0.57 -8.32
N TYR A 50 -3.84 0.75 -7.62
CA TYR A 50 -2.54 0.21 -8.02
C TYR A 50 -2.51 -1.31 -7.95
N ILE A 51 -2.92 -1.87 -6.81
CA ILE A 51 -2.94 -3.32 -6.58
C ILE A 51 -3.84 -4.00 -7.61
N GLN A 52 -5.03 -3.46 -7.88
CA GLN A 52 -5.94 -4.01 -8.88
C GLN A 52 -5.39 -3.97 -10.30
N ARG A 53 -4.59 -2.96 -10.65
CA ARG A 53 -3.98 -2.84 -11.98
C ARG A 53 -2.78 -3.76 -12.15
N ARG A 54 -1.90 -3.84 -11.14
CA ARG A 54 -0.60 -4.52 -11.24
C ARG A 54 -0.61 -5.97 -10.77
N TYR A 55 -1.47 -6.31 -9.80
CA TYR A 55 -1.50 -7.61 -9.12
C TYR A 55 -2.88 -8.28 -9.15
N ARG A 56 -3.67 -8.03 -10.20
CA ARG A 56 -5.07 -8.46 -10.31
C ARG A 56 -5.33 -9.94 -10.03
N GLN A 57 -4.37 -10.81 -10.35
CA GLN A 57 -4.50 -12.27 -10.25
C GLN A 57 -3.76 -12.87 -9.06
N LEU A 58 -3.11 -12.05 -8.22
CA LEU A 58 -2.33 -12.55 -7.09
C LEU A 58 -3.15 -12.55 -5.79
N PRO A 59 -3.10 -13.65 -5.02
CA PRO A 59 -3.83 -13.76 -3.76
C PRO A 59 -3.09 -13.02 -2.63
N ILE A 60 -3.08 -11.68 -2.67
CA ILE A 60 -2.45 -10.86 -1.63
C ILE A 60 -3.25 -10.98 -0.32
N ASN A 61 -2.60 -11.44 0.74
CA ASN A 61 -3.20 -11.56 2.08
C ASN A 61 -3.01 -10.29 2.91
N GLN A 62 -1.79 -9.74 2.87
CA GLN A 62 -1.38 -8.60 3.69
C GLN A 62 -0.69 -7.53 2.85
N ILE A 63 -0.88 -6.28 3.24
CA ILE A 63 -0.21 -5.13 2.64
C ILE A 63 0.58 -4.42 3.74
N ARG A 64 1.87 -4.22 3.48
CA ARG A 64 2.77 -3.42 4.32
C ARG A 64 3.00 -2.08 3.65
N LEU A 65 2.63 -1.01 4.32
CA LEU A 65 2.86 0.35 3.88
C LEU A 65 4.05 0.90 4.65
N VAL A 66 5.09 1.32 3.94
CA VAL A 66 6.29 1.92 4.53
C VAL A 66 6.25 3.43 4.33
N THR A 67 6.40 4.17 5.43
CA THR A 67 6.31 5.64 5.48
C THR A 67 7.64 6.30 5.83
N GLY A 68 7.72 7.63 5.69
CA GLY A 68 8.95 8.44 5.94
C GLY A 68 9.52 8.34 7.34
N GLU A 69 8.65 8.04 8.30
CA GLU A 69 9.02 7.89 9.70
C GLU A 69 9.54 6.48 10.02
N HIS A 70 9.84 5.68 8.99
CA HIS A 70 10.19 4.25 9.11
C HIS A 70 9.09 3.43 9.81
N GLN A 71 7.86 3.97 9.87
CA GLN A 71 6.73 3.22 10.37
C GLN A 71 6.23 2.28 9.28
N VAL A 72 6.03 1.03 9.68
CA VAL A 72 5.45 -0.02 8.84
C VAL A 72 4.03 -0.28 9.33
N ILE A 73 3.06 0.08 8.51
CA ILE A 73 1.65 -0.20 8.76
C ILE A 73 1.29 -1.48 8.03
N THR A 74 0.81 -2.49 8.76
CA THR A 74 0.37 -3.75 8.16
C THR A 74 -1.15 -3.82 8.17
N LEU A 75 -1.74 -4.03 7.00
CA LEU A 75 -3.18 -4.13 6.79
C LEU A 75 -3.52 -5.47 6.17
N SER A 76 -4.66 -6.05 6.55
CA SER A 76 -5.20 -7.17 5.77
C SER A 76 -5.78 -6.63 4.47
N TYR A 77 -5.57 -7.34 3.35
CA TYR A 77 -6.13 -6.91 2.07
C TYR A 77 -7.67 -6.88 2.11
N MET A 78 -8.29 -7.81 2.84
CA MET A 78 -9.74 -7.83 3.05
C MET A 78 -10.25 -6.60 3.80
N SER A 79 -9.50 -6.09 4.78
CA SER A 79 -9.86 -4.86 5.51
C SER A 79 -9.88 -3.65 4.59
N ILE A 80 -8.95 -3.56 3.64
CA ILE A 80 -8.92 -2.50 2.62
C ILE A 80 -10.13 -2.62 1.68
N LEU A 81 -10.48 -3.84 1.25
CA LEU A 81 -11.68 -4.08 0.44
C LEU A 81 -12.97 -3.72 1.17
N ALA A 82 -13.08 -4.07 2.45
CA ALA A 82 -14.24 -3.77 3.27
C ALA A 82 -14.39 -2.25 3.46
N HIS A 83 -13.30 -1.55 3.75
CA HIS A 83 -13.29 -0.10 3.90
C HIS A 83 -13.75 0.61 2.61
N LYS A 84 -13.22 0.20 1.44
CA LYS A 84 -13.66 0.73 0.13
C LYS A 84 -15.18 0.63 -0.04
N ARG A 85 -15.75 -0.54 0.30
CA ARG A 85 -17.20 -0.78 0.18
C ARG A 85 -18.01 0.11 1.12
N SER A 86 -17.58 0.25 2.37
CA SER A 86 -18.29 1.10 3.35
C SER A 86 -18.19 2.59 3.03
N ALA A 87 -17.12 3.03 2.38
CA ALA A 87 -16.91 4.42 2.00
C ALA A 87 -17.68 4.84 0.72
N GLY A 88 -18.44 3.92 0.10
CA GLY A 88 -19.25 4.21 -1.08
C GLY A 88 -18.45 4.45 -2.37
N TRP A 89 -17.22 3.93 -2.44
CA TRP A 89 -16.36 4.14 -3.60
C TRP A 89 -16.70 3.16 -4.72
N HIS A 90 -17.23 3.69 -5.82
CA HIS A 90 -17.49 2.95 -7.06
C HIS A 90 -16.22 2.92 -7.93
#